data_AF-A0A4W5RJK8-F1
#
_entry.id   AF-A0A4W5RJK8-F1
#
_cell.length_a   1.000
_cell.length_b   1.000
_cell.length_c   1.000
_cell.angle_alpha   90.00
_cell.angle_beta   90.00
_cell.angle_gamma   90.00
#
_symmetry.space_group_name_H-M   'P 1'
#
loop_
_entity.id
_entity.type
_entity.pdbx_description
1 polymer ?
#
loop_
_entity_poly.entity_id
_entity_poly.type
_entity_poly.pdbx_seq_one_letter_code
_entity_poly.pdbx_strand_id
1 'polypeptide(L)'
;MPKRWTTATPCSYLPVVLLVLVLPRCILSIRADKTISKEDHVSATVNATVLDSKGNPKQILTKDDGMYGQNSPKVDAKGIVIAPAPNHGVVDRQGCDPHTRFVVPPRTGQWVALLQRGNCTFKEKILKASAFNASAVLIYNNNSNEDTVKMGHEGEVT
;
A
#
# COMPACT_ATOMS: atom_id res chain seq x y z
N MET A 1 55.62 -70.99 -33.93
CA MET A 1 54.27 -70.51 -33.52
C MET A 1 54.29 -70.28 -32.01
N PRO A 2 53.57 -69.33 -31.42
CA PRO A 2 52.98 -68.06 -31.89
C PRO A 2 53.81 -66.89 -31.29
N LYS A 3 53.50 -65.59 -31.25
CA LYS A 3 52.26 -64.83 -31.32
C LYS A 3 52.68 -63.39 -31.70
N ARG A 4 52.13 -62.88 -32.79
CA ARG A 4 52.28 -61.51 -33.28
C ARG A 4 51.38 -60.60 -32.45
N TRP A 5 51.93 -59.61 -31.73
CA TRP A 5 51.21 -58.40 -31.32
C TRP A 5 52.00 -57.17 -31.77
N THR A 6 51.31 -56.25 -32.42
CA THR A 6 51.84 -55.05 -33.05
C THR A 6 51.44 -53.83 -32.20
N THR A 7 52.45 -53.03 -31.78
CA THR A 7 52.59 -51.53 -31.74
C THR A 7 51.33 -50.64 -31.63
N ALA A 8 51.28 -49.45 -30.99
CA ALA A 8 52.24 -48.40 -30.57
C ALA A 8 51.56 -47.54 -29.45
N THR A 9 52.17 -47.07 -28.34
CA THR A 9 53.02 -45.85 -28.11
C THR A 9 52.52 -44.52 -28.73
N PRO A 10 52.88 -43.32 -28.22
CA PRO A 10 53.11 -42.81 -26.85
C PRO A 10 52.44 -41.40 -26.61
N CYS A 11 52.61 -40.77 -25.43
CA CYS A 11 53.27 -39.45 -25.28
C CYS A 11 52.88 -38.70 -23.97
N SER A 12 53.56 -39.06 -22.89
CA SER A 12 54.37 -38.21 -22.00
C SER A 12 54.12 -36.69 -21.80
N TYR A 13 54.04 -36.33 -20.50
CA TYR A 13 54.60 -35.15 -19.77
C TYR A 13 53.97 -33.74 -19.99
N LEU A 14 53.15 -33.22 -19.04
CA LEU A 14 53.47 -32.41 -17.82
C LEU A 14 53.74 -30.90 -18.12
N PRO A 15 53.60 -29.95 -17.17
CA PRO A 15 52.52 -29.63 -16.21
C PRO A 15 52.18 -28.11 -16.18
N VAL A 16 51.27 -27.69 -15.27
CA VAL A 16 51.03 -26.30 -14.80
C VAL A 16 50.24 -25.39 -15.73
N VAL A 17 48.93 -25.28 -15.52
CA VAL A 17 48.30 -23.99 -15.15
C VAL A 17 47.13 -24.29 -14.20
N LEU A 18 47.26 -23.75 -13.00
CA LEU A 18 46.30 -23.71 -11.90
C LEU A 18 45.11 -22.79 -12.24
N LEU A 19 43.98 -22.94 -11.52
CA LEU A 19 42.64 -22.33 -11.70
C LEU A 19 41.80 -23.08 -12.75
N VAL A 20 40.72 -23.78 -12.39
CA VAL A 20 39.48 -23.16 -11.89
C VAL A 20 38.82 -24.01 -10.81
N LEU A 21 38.83 -23.47 -9.59
CA LEU A 21 37.75 -23.42 -8.60
C LEU A 21 36.70 -24.55 -8.58
N VAL A 22 36.82 -25.33 -7.51
CA VAL A 22 35.77 -26.02 -6.75
C VAL A 22 34.43 -25.29 -6.79
N LEU A 23 33.37 -25.93 -7.30
CA LEU A 23 32.01 -25.66 -6.84
C LEU A 23 31.24 -26.97 -6.62
N PRO A 24 30.50 -27.09 -5.50
CA PRO A 24 29.83 -28.33 -5.09
C PRO A 24 28.68 -28.66 -6.05
N ARG A 25 28.42 -29.95 -6.23
CA ARG A 25 27.22 -30.44 -6.92
C ARG A 25 25.98 -29.80 -6.29
N CYS A 26 25.32 -28.97 -7.10
CA CYS A 26 23.97 -28.41 -7.00
C CYS A 26 23.32 -28.48 -5.60
N ILE A 27 23.44 -27.39 -4.84
CA ILE A 27 22.59 -27.13 -3.68
C ILE A 27 21.17 -26.84 -4.20
N LEU A 28 20.16 -27.45 -3.59
CA LEU A 28 18.74 -27.23 -3.90
C LEU A 28 18.41 -25.73 -3.89
N SER A 29 17.74 -25.26 -4.95
CA SER A 29 16.84 -24.13 -4.81
C SER A 29 15.42 -24.64 -5.04
N ILE A 30 14.66 -24.74 -3.95
CA ILE A 30 13.20 -24.85 -3.99
C ILE A 30 12.72 -23.64 -4.79
N ARG A 31 12.25 -23.87 -6.02
CA ARG A 31 11.50 -22.86 -6.75
C ARG A 31 10.17 -22.74 -6.03
N ALA A 32 10.09 -21.81 -5.09
CA ALA A 32 8.81 -21.26 -4.67
C ALA A 32 8.26 -20.50 -5.88
N ASP A 33 7.55 -21.20 -6.75
CA ASP A 33 6.70 -20.54 -7.74
C ASP A 33 5.51 -19.96 -6.96
N LYS A 34 5.73 -18.82 -6.32
CA LYS A 34 4.65 -17.99 -5.81
C LYS A 34 4.14 -17.15 -6.98
N THR A 35 3.57 -17.80 -7.98
CA THR A 35 2.56 -17.20 -8.85
C THR A 35 1.24 -17.13 -8.08
N ILE A 36 1.27 -16.50 -6.90
CA ILE A 36 0.07 -15.96 -6.28
C ILE A 36 -0.03 -14.52 -6.78
N SER A 37 -0.44 -14.38 -8.03
CA SER A 37 -1.13 -13.17 -8.48
C SER A 37 -2.55 -13.24 -7.95
N LYS A 38 -2.69 -13.01 -6.65
CA LYS A 38 -3.95 -12.58 -6.03
C LYS A 38 -3.61 -11.33 -5.26
N GLU A 39 -3.60 -10.21 -5.96
CA GLU A 39 -3.81 -8.95 -5.28
C GLU A 39 -5.26 -8.97 -4.77
N ASP A 40 -5.46 -9.50 -3.57
CA ASP A 40 -6.74 -9.48 -2.86
C ASP A 40 -6.99 -8.03 -2.43
N HIS A 41 -7.38 -7.18 -3.38
CA HIS A 41 -7.89 -5.86 -3.11
C HIS A 41 -9.34 -5.98 -2.69
N VAL A 42 -9.66 -5.36 -1.55
CA VAL A 42 -11.04 -5.26 -1.09
C VAL A 42 -11.56 -3.89 -1.52
N SER A 43 -12.56 -3.91 -2.40
CA SER A 43 -13.27 -2.69 -2.80
C SER A 43 -14.07 -2.13 -1.64
N ALA A 44 -14.26 -0.81 -1.63
CA ALA A 44 -15.03 -0.08 -0.64
C ALA A 44 -16.09 0.75 -1.35
N THR A 45 -17.33 0.68 -0.87
CA THR A 45 -18.42 1.54 -1.31
C THR A 45 -18.58 2.69 -0.32
N VAL A 46 -18.49 3.93 -0.81
CA VAL A 46 -18.65 5.15 -0.04
C VAL A 46 -20.05 5.72 -0.28
N ASN A 47 -20.81 5.87 0.79
CA ASN A 47 -22.10 6.55 0.80
C ASN A 47 -21.99 7.83 1.62
N ALA A 48 -22.17 8.98 0.98
CA ALA A 48 -22.11 10.29 1.62
C ALA A 48 -23.47 11.00 1.55
N THR A 49 -23.93 11.51 2.69
CA THR A 49 -25.17 12.28 2.78
C THR A 49 -24.85 13.73 3.12
N VAL A 50 -25.23 14.65 2.24
CA VAL A 50 -25.15 16.09 2.48
C VAL A 50 -26.41 16.54 3.17
N LEU A 51 -26.26 17.18 4.34
CA LEU A 51 -27.36 17.72 5.12
C LEU A 51 -27.58 19.21 4.80
N ASP A 52 -28.82 19.67 4.89
CA ASP A 52 -29.16 21.09 4.87
C ASP A 52 -28.89 21.77 6.24
N SER A 53 -29.16 23.07 6.33
CA SER A 53 -29.00 23.86 7.57
C SER A 53 -29.91 23.42 8.73
N LYS A 54 -30.96 22.66 8.42
CA LYS A 54 -31.91 22.09 9.39
C LYS A 54 -31.59 20.64 9.74
N GLY A 55 -30.52 20.07 9.16
CA GLY A 55 -30.12 18.68 9.35
C GLY A 55 -30.86 17.66 8.48
N ASN A 56 -31.65 18.09 7.50
CA ASN A 56 -32.35 17.18 6.61
C ASN A 56 -31.44 16.72 5.46
N PRO A 57 -31.56 15.46 4.99
CA PRO A 57 -30.84 15.01 3.80
C PRO A 57 -31.23 15.83 2.57
N LYS A 58 -30.24 16.51 1.98
CA LYS A 58 -30.39 17.27 0.74
C LYS A 58 -29.91 16.47 -0.48
N GLN A 59 -28.83 15.72 -0.32
CA GLN A 59 -28.23 14.93 -1.39
C GLN A 59 -27.59 13.68 -0.82
N ILE A 60 -27.71 12.56 -1.53
CA ILE A 60 -27.02 11.31 -1.24
C ILE A 60 -26.12 11.00 -2.44
N LEU A 61 -24.85 10.71 -2.17
CA LEU A 61 -23.83 10.38 -3.15
C LEU A 61 -23.33 8.97 -2.84
N THR A 62 -23.25 8.13 -3.87
CA THR A 62 -22.72 6.78 -3.77
C THR A 62 -21.57 6.62 -4.75
N LYS A 63 -20.50 6.00 -4.29
CA LYS A 63 -19.30 5.74 -5.07
C LYS A 63 -18.77 4.35 -4.73
N ASP A 64 -18.60 3.49 -5.73
CA ASP A 64 -18.30 2.06 -5.61
C ASP A 64 -16.90 1.67 -6.12
N ASP A 65 -16.10 2.64 -6.53
CA ASP A 65 -14.72 2.45 -7.00
C ASP A 65 -13.66 2.67 -5.90
N GLY A 66 -14.09 2.78 -4.64
CA GLY A 66 -13.18 2.89 -3.50
C GLY A 66 -12.40 1.60 -3.26
N MET A 67 -11.26 1.69 -2.57
CA MET A 67 -10.50 0.54 -2.11
C MET A 67 -10.03 0.73 -0.68
N TYR A 68 -10.08 -0.34 0.11
CA TYR A 68 -9.48 -0.33 1.44
C TYR A 68 -7.95 -0.26 1.35
N GLY A 69 -7.33 0.48 2.28
CA GLY A 69 -5.89 0.45 2.46
C GLY A 69 -5.39 -0.97 2.74
N GLN A 70 -4.19 -1.31 2.27
CA GLN A 70 -3.62 -2.66 2.37
C GLN A 70 -3.68 -3.21 3.79
N ASN A 71 -3.24 -2.41 4.75
CA ASN A 71 -3.17 -2.75 6.17
C ASN A 71 -4.38 -2.22 6.97
N SER A 72 -5.38 -1.64 6.29
CA SER A 72 -6.60 -1.16 6.94
C SER A 72 -7.49 -2.32 7.37
N PRO A 73 -8.17 -2.23 8.52
CA PRO A 73 -9.32 -3.08 8.83
C PRO A 73 -10.33 -3.07 7.67
N LYS A 74 -10.88 -4.24 7.34
CA LYS A 74 -11.86 -4.43 6.25
C LYS A 74 -13.28 -4.49 6.83
N VAL A 75 -13.64 -3.43 7.55
CA VAL A 75 -14.92 -3.30 8.26
C VAL A 75 -15.59 -1.98 7.90
N ASP A 76 -16.91 -1.96 7.98
CA ASP A 76 -17.69 -0.76 7.71
C ASP A 76 -17.40 0.32 8.75
N ALA A 77 -17.16 1.55 8.28
CA ALA A 77 -17.01 2.73 9.12
C ALA A 77 -18.08 3.77 8.77
N LYS A 78 -18.65 4.41 9.79
CA LYS A 78 -19.66 5.45 9.65
C LYS A 78 -19.38 6.59 10.62
N GLY A 79 -19.55 7.82 10.15
CA GLY A 79 -19.37 9.00 10.98
C GLY A 79 -19.61 10.29 10.20
N ILE A 80 -19.57 11.41 10.91
CA ILE A 80 -19.55 12.72 10.25
C ILE A 80 -18.23 12.91 9.51
N VAL A 81 -18.26 13.52 8.33
CA VAL A 81 -17.06 13.74 7.52
C VAL A 81 -16.45 15.08 7.90
N ILE A 82 -15.15 15.09 8.24
CA ILE A 82 -14.43 16.30 8.67
C ILE A 82 -13.16 16.46 7.84
N ALA A 83 -13.01 17.63 7.22
CA ALA A 83 -11.79 18.03 6.52
C ALA A 83 -10.87 18.85 7.46
N PRO A 84 -9.57 18.97 7.13
CA PRO A 84 -8.65 19.84 7.83
C PRO A 84 -9.20 21.26 8.01
N ALA A 85 -9.05 21.79 9.23
CA ALA A 85 -9.41 23.16 9.53
C ALA A 85 -8.44 24.14 8.83
N PRO A 86 -8.91 25.34 8.45
CA PRO A 86 -8.04 26.36 7.92
C PRO A 86 -6.91 26.72 8.89
N ASN A 87 -5.70 26.81 8.38
CA ASN A 87 -4.53 27.37 9.05
C ASN A 87 -4.23 28.75 8.43
N HIS A 88 -4.24 29.81 9.23
CA HIS A 88 -4.09 31.20 8.74
C HIS A 88 -5.01 31.57 7.56
N GLY A 89 -6.23 31.03 7.52
CA GLY A 89 -7.21 31.27 6.45
C GLY A 89 -7.02 30.39 5.20
N VAL A 90 -6.00 29.53 5.16
CA VAL A 90 -5.74 28.59 4.07
C VAL A 90 -6.13 27.18 4.48
N VAL A 91 -6.94 26.51 3.66
CA VAL A 91 -7.33 25.11 3.90
C VAL A 91 -6.31 24.17 3.28
N ASP A 92 -5.51 23.49 4.09
CA ASP A 92 -4.68 22.38 3.64
C ASP A 92 -5.51 21.09 3.53
N ARG A 93 -6.14 20.89 2.37
CA ARG A 93 -6.92 19.67 2.12
C ARG A 93 -6.06 18.40 2.12
N GLN A 94 -4.75 18.51 1.95
CA GLN A 94 -3.86 17.35 1.93
C GLN A 94 -3.51 16.90 3.35
N GLY A 95 -3.58 17.78 4.34
CA GLY A 95 -3.22 17.50 5.72
C GLY A 95 -1.73 17.21 5.93
N CYS A 96 -0.89 17.75 5.04
CA CYS A 96 0.56 17.55 5.07
C CYS A 96 1.25 18.59 5.98
N ASP A 97 0.64 19.75 6.19
CA ASP A 97 1.13 20.77 7.12
C ASP A 97 1.22 20.19 8.55
N PRO A 98 2.36 20.29 9.26
CA PRO A 98 2.50 19.89 10.66
C PRO A 98 1.41 20.43 11.59
N HIS A 99 0.92 21.64 11.35
CA HIS A 99 -0.15 22.33 12.08
C HIS A 99 -1.56 21.99 11.60
N THR A 100 -1.70 21.04 10.68
CA THR A 100 -3.00 20.48 10.29
C THR A 100 -3.74 19.98 11.52
N ARG A 101 -4.97 20.43 11.67
CA ARG A 101 -5.87 20.06 12.78
C ARG A 101 -7.27 19.79 12.26
N PHE A 102 -8.02 18.99 13.01
CA PHE A 102 -9.44 18.71 12.74
C PHE A 102 -10.28 19.35 13.85
N VAL A 103 -11.34 20.07 13.48
CA VAL A 103 -12.30 20.62 14.45
C VAL A 103 -13.44 19.62 14.57
N VAL A 104 -13.31 18.71 15.54
CA VAL A 104 -14.31 17.68 15.82
C VAL A 104 -15.37 18.25 16.78
N PRO A 105 -16.66 18.29 16.39
CA PRO A 105 -17.71 18.77 17.28
C PRO A 105 -17.75 17.98 18.60
N PRO A 106 -18.06 18.63 19.74
CA PRO A 106 -18.23 17.93 21.00
C PRO A 106 -19.29 16.82 20.90
N ARG A 107 -19.08 15.70 21.61
CA ARG A 107 -19.98 14.52 21.60
C ARG A 107 -20.11 13.83 20.24
N THR A 108 -19.20 14.09 19.32
CA THR A 108 -19.07 13.28 18.11
C THR A 108 -18.62 11.88 18.51
N GLY A 109 -19.47 10.87 18.26
CA GLY A 109 -19.13 9.49 18.56
C GLY A 109 -18.10 8.92 17.58
N GLN A 110 -18.39 8.99 16.29
CA GLN A 110 -17.55 8.47 15.21
C GLN A 110 -17.48 9.50 14.09
N TRP A 111 -16.30 9.69 13.50
CA TRP A 111 -16.08 10.63 12.41
C TRP A 111 -14.99 10.15 11.46
N VAL A 112 -15.12 10.56 10.20
CA VAL A 112 -14.25 10.16 9.11
C VAL A 112 -13.46 11.38 8.66
N ALA A 113 -12.13 11.28 8.68
CA ALA A 113 -11.27 12.32 8.15
C ALA A 113 -11.28 12.31 6.62
N LEU A 114 -11.47 13.47 5.99
CA LEU A 114 -11.42 13.63 4.53
C LEU A 114 -10.13 14.35 4.13
N LEU A 115 -9.28 13.66 3.38
CA LEU A 115 -7.97 14.18 2.95
C LEU A 115 -7.76 13.98 1.45
N GLN A 116 -7.03 14.90 0.83
CA GLN A 116 -6.63 14.79 -0.57
C GLN A 116 -5.27 14.10 -0.68
N ARG A 117 -5.10 13.26 -1.71
CA ARG A 117 -3.78 12.78 -2.14
C ARG A 117 -2.88 13.96 -2.52
N GLY A 118 -1.59 13.87 -2.21
CA GLY A 118 -0.65 14.93 -2.54
C GLY A 118 0.73 14.70 -1.97
N ASN A 119 1.32 15.75 -1.39
CA ASN A 119 2.76 15.88 -1.14
C ASN A 119 3.30 15.08 0.05
N CYS A 120 2.43 14.42 0.81
CA CYS A 120 2.79 13.56 1.94
C CYS A 120 2.18 12.18 1.75
N THR A 121 2.75 11.20 2.44
CA THR A 121 2.41 9.78 2.33
C THR A 121 1.01 9.49 2.89
N PHE A 122 0.41 8.37 2.45
CA PHE A 122 -0.84 7.88 3.04
C PHE A 122 -0.68 7.60 4.54
N LYS A 123 0.47 7.06 4.95
CA LYS A 123 0.80 6.80 6.36
C LYS A 123 0.75 8.07 7.20
N GLU A 124 1.38 9.16 6.77
CA GLU A 124 1.38 10.42 7.52
C GLU A 124 -0.03 10.98 7.69
N LYS A 125 -0.84 10.94 6.63
CA LYS A 125 -2.26 11.35 6.65
C LYS A 125 -3.06 10.52 7.65
N ILE A 126 -2.90 9.20 7.60
CA ILE A 126 -3.62 8.24 8.45
C ILE A 126 -3.23 8.42 9.92
N LEU A 127 -1.93 8.49 10.22
CA LEU A 127 -1.44 8.71 11.59
C LEU A 127 -1.90 10.06 12.13
N LYS A 128 -1.92 11.10 11.30
CA LYS A 128 -2.40 12.42 11.72
C LYS A 128 -3.88 12.40 12.07
N ALA A 129 -4.73 11.80 11.24
CA ALA A 129 -6.16 11.67 11.55
C ALA A 129 -6.40 10.80 12.78
N SER A 130 -5.65 9.70 12.92
CA SER A 130 -5.69 8.81 14.08
C SER A 130 -5.34 9.55 15.39
N ALA A 131 -4.37 10.49 15.36
CA ALA A 131 -4.05 11.34 16.50
C ALA A 131 -5.20 12.27 16.97
N PHE A 132 -6.22 12.48 16.13
CA PHE A 132 -7.44 13.21 16.49
C PHE A 132 -8.64 12.28 16.76
N ASN A 133 -8.40 10.97 16.92
CA ASN A 133 -9.40 9.94 17.12
C ASN A 133 -10.42 9.85 15.97
N ALA A 134 -9.96 9.99 14.72
CA ALA A 134 -10.77 9.60 13.57
C ALA A 134 -11.06 8.11 13.64
N SER A 135 -12.25 7.67 13.24
CA SER A 135 -12.58 6.25 13.14
C SER A 135 -12.31 5.66 11.76
N ALA A 136 -12.20 6.51 10.74
CA ALA A 136 -11.73 6.16 9.42
C ALA A 136 -11.11 7.36 8.71
N VAL A 137 -10.36 7.09 7.65
CA VAL A 137 -9.73 8.12 6.81
C VAL A 137 -10.08 7.83 5.35
N LEU A 138 -10.76 8.78 4.71
CA LEU A 138 -11.06 8.76 3.28
C LEU A 138 -10.07 9.66 2.54
N ILE A 139 -9.24 9.06 1.69
CA ILE A 139 -8.25 9.78 0.89
C ILE A 139 -8.70 9.79 -0.56
N TYR A 140 -9.12 10.95 -1.06
CA TYR A 140 -9.56 11.11 -2.44
C TYR A 140 -8.40 11.53 -3.34
N ASN A 141 -8.46 11.13 -4.61
CA ASN A 141 -7.40 11.42 -5.56
C ASN A 141 -7.35 12.92 -5.94
N ASN A 142 -6.18 13.43 -6.29
CA ASN A 142 -6.01 14.84 -6.71
C ASN A 142 -6.41 15.08 -8.18
N ASN A 143 -6.61 14.02 -8.96
CA ASN A 143 -7.13 14.06 -10.32
C ASN A 143 -8.38 13.19 -10.43
N SER A 144 -9.47 13.74 -10.96
CA SER A 144 -10.75 13.03 -11.12
C SER A 144 -10.75 11.99 -12.24
N ASN A 145 -9.73 11.98 -13.11
CA ASN A 145 -9.60 11.05 -14.24
C ASN A 145 -8.64 9.88 -13.97
N GLU A 146 -8.06 9.81 -12.76
CA GLU A 146 -7.14 8.73 -12.39
C GLU A 146 -7.87 7.73 -11.50
N ASP A 147 -7.70 6.45 -11.82
CA ASP A 147 -8.28 5.33 -11.07
C ASP A 147 -7.88 5.34 -9.59
N THR A 148 -8.71 4.75 -8.74
CA THR A 148 -8.40 4.58 -7.33
C THR A 148 -7.12 3.75 -7.17
N VAL A 149 -6.22 4.22 -6.32
CA VAL A 149 -4.94 3.55 -6.04
C VAL A 149 -4.99 2.89 -4.67
N LYS A 150 -4.47 1.65 -4.57
CA LYS A 150 -4.32 0.96 -3.29
C LYS A 150 -3.36 1.71 -2.38
N MET A 151 -3.83 2.07 -1.18
CA MET A 151 -2.97 2.72 -0.19
C MET A 151 -2.17 1.67 0.59
N GLY A 152 -0.85 1.63 0.44
CA GLY A 152 0.04 0.96 1.37
C GLY A 152 0.34 1.87 2.57
N HIS A 153 0.09 1.41 3.79
CA HIS A 153 0.39 2.18 4.99
C HIS A 153 0.70 1.27 6.18
N GLU A 154 1.75 1.59 6.94
CA GLU A 154 2.00 0.99 8.26
C GLU A 154 1.49 1.94 9.34
N GLY A 155 0.22 1.78 9.73
CA GLY A 155 -0.44 2.60 10.75
C GLY A 155 -1.93 2.35 10.74
N GLU A 156 -2.54 2.13 11.90
CA GLU A 156 -3.96 1.79 12.00
C GLU A 156 -4.78 3.00 12.48
N VAL A 157 -5.99 3.11 11.96
CA VAL A 157 -7.02 3.96 12.56
C VAL A 157 -7.74 3.08 13.57
N THR A 158 -7.58 3.38 14.85
CA THR A 158 -8.15 2.62 15.97
C THR A 158 -9.51 3.13 16.38
#